data_AF-A0A959PT40-F1
#
_entry.id   AF-A0A959PT40-F1
#
_cell.length_a   1.000
_cell.length_b   1.000
_cell.length_c   1.000
_cell.angle_alpha   90.00
_cell.angle_beta   90.00
_cell.angle_gamma   90.00
#
_symmetry.space_group_name_H-M   'P 1'
#
loop_
_entity.id
_entity.type
_entity.pdbx_description
1 polymer ?
#
loop_
_entity_poly.entity_id
_entity_poly.type
_entity_poly.pdbx_seq_one_letter_code
_entity_poly.pdbx_strand_id
1 'polypeptide(L)' 'MLGFLKRNKNTKSTTRQELVEGKDFYIENGFYVMTAHFHQKRGYCCGNKCRHCPYNHENVPTTSSTS' A
#
# COMPACT_ATOMS: atom_id res chain seq x y z
N MET A 1 -40.34 -24.38 -16.24
CA MET A 1 -39.60 -23.17 -16.62
C MET A 1 -38.38 -23.02 -15.72
N LEU A 2 -37.21 -23.48 -16.16
CA LEU A 2 -35.97 -23.38 -15.38
C LEU A 2 -35.45 -21.94 -15.42
N GLY A 3 -35.66 -21.20 -14.34
CA GLY A 3 -35.14 -19.84 -14.16
C GLY A 3 -33.62 -19.87 -14.02
N PHE A 4 -32.92 -19.55 -15.11
CA PHE A 4 -31.49 -19.26 -15.10
C PHE A 4 -31.20 -18.07 -14.19
N LEU A 5 -30.66 -18.31 -12.99
CA LEU A 5 -30.08 -17.25 -12.15
C LEU A 5 -28.91 -16.60 -12.91
N LYS A 6 -29.14 -15.40 -13.46
CA LYS A 6 -28.11 -14.52 -14.02
C LYS A 6 -27.12 -14.17 -12.90
N ARG A 7 -25.92 -14.75 -12.96
CA ARG A 7 -24.79 -14.42 -12.07
C ARG A 7 -24.38 -12.96 -12.31
N ASN A 8 -24.67 -12.09 -11.35
CA ASN A 8 -24.18 -10.71 -11.33
C ASN A 8 -22.70 -10.70 -10.91
N LYS A 9 -21.79 -10.64 -11.88
CA LYS A 9 -20.36 -10.41 -11.61
C LYS A 9 -20.13 -8.93 -11.34
N ASN A 10 -20.56 -8.44 -10.16
CA ASN A 10 -20.01 -7.21 -9.58
C ASN A 10 -18.62 -7.53 -9.03
N THR A 11 -17.67 -7.77 -9.93
CA THR A 11 -16.27 -7.78 -9.59
C THR A 11 -15.89 -6.33 -9.37
N LYS A 12 -15.95 -5.86 -8.12
CA LYS A 12 -15.18 -4.68 -7.71
C LYS A 12 -13.73 -5.02 -8.02
N SER A 13 -13.30 -4.58 -9.20
CA SER A 13 -11.96 -4.77 -9.71
C SER A 13 -11.05 -4.11 -8.69
N THR A 14 -10.33 -4.92 -7.93
CA THR A 14 -9.20 -4.49 -7.12
C THR A 14 -8.20 -3.89 -8.10
N THR A 15 -8.32 -2.59 -8.35
CA THR A 15 -7.47 -1.87 -9.28
C THR A 15 -6.05 -2.07 -8.79
N ARG A 16 -5.25 -2.86 -9.52
CA ARG A 16 -3.80 -2.84 -9.38
C ARG A 16 -3.41 -1.40 -9.67
N GLN A 17 -3.22 -0.60 -8.63
CA GLN A 17 -2.85 0.80 -8.82
C GLN A 17 -1.50 0.80 -9.50
N GLU A 18 -1.48 1.40 -10.69
CA GLU A 18 -0.26 1.58 -11.44
C GLU A 18 0.68 2.46 -10.61
N LEU A 19 1.88 1.93 -10.37
CA LEU A 19 2.93 2.64 -9.65
C LEU A 19 3.66 3.51 -10.66
N VAL A 20 3.72 4.80 -10.39
CA VAL A 20 4.37 5.76 -11.27
C VAL A 20 5.78 6.06 -10.74
N GLU A 21 6.79 5.76 -11.55
CA GLU A 21 8.19 6.12 -11.25
C GLU A 21 8.35 7.66 -11.15
N GLY A 22 9.15 8.12 -10.21
CA GLY A 22 9.32 9.53 -9.86
C GLY A 22 8.22 10.09 -8.95
N LYS A 23 7.08 9.40 -8.79
CA LYS A 23 5.97 9.82 -7.92
C LYS A 23 5.77 8.88 -6.75
N ASP A 24 5.49 7.61 -7.03
CA ASP A 24 5.23 6.58 -6.02
C ASP A 24 6.53 5.91 -5.56
N PHE A 25 7.50 5.79 -6.47
CA PHE A 25 8.83 5.25 -6.17
C PHE A 25 9.88 5.84 -7.09
N TYR A 26 11.15 5.67 -6.75
CA TYR A 26 12.28 5.89 -7.64
C TYR A 26 13.30 4.77 -7.47
N ILE A 27 14.17 4.59 -8.45
CA ILE A 27 15.24 3.58 -8.36
C ILE A 27 16.52 4.27 -7.87
N GLU A 28 17.05 3.78 -6.76
CA GLU A 28 18.32 4.24 -6.19
C GLU A 28 19.24 3.03 -6.02
N ASN A 29 20.42 3.06 -6.65
CA ASN A 29 21.39 1.95 -6.60
C ASN A 29 20.80 0.59 -7.03
N GLY A 30 19.81 0.58 -7.93
CA GLY A 30 19.11 -0.63 -8.38
C GLY A 30 18.00 -1.12 -7.44
N PHE A 31 17.70 -0.39 -6.36
CA PHE A 31 16.63 -0.70 -5.42
C PHE A 31 15.45 0.25 -5.61
N TYR A 32 14.24 -0.30 -5.46
CA TYR A 32 13.00 0.49 -5.44
C TYR A 32 12.85 1.20 -4.11
N VAL A 33 12.92 2.54 -4.12
CA VAL A 33 12.69 3.39 -2.96
C VAL A 33 11.30 3.99 -3.06
N MET A 34 10.42 3.59 -2.14
CA MET A 34 9.04 4.07 -2.09
C MET A 34 8.98 5.46 -1.46
N THR A 35 8.19 6.35 -2.05
CA THR A 35 8.05 7.73 -1.57
C THR A 35 6.89 7.85 -0.56
N ALA A 36 6.79 9.01 0.09
CA ALA A 36 5.65 9.35 0.94
C ALA A 36 4.30 9.30 0.19
N HIS A 37 4.29 9.56 -1.12
CA HIS A 37 3.06 9.53 -1.93
C HIS A 37 2.51 8.11 -2.06
N PHE A 38 3.39 7.12 -2.26
CA PHE A 38 2.98 5.71 -2.25
C PHE A 38 2.40 5.31 -0.90
N HIS A 39 3.03 5.72 0.20
CA HIS A 39 2.53 5.42 1.54
C HIS A 39 1.17 6.10 1.83
N GLN A 40 0.93 7.30 1.30
CA GLN A 40 -0.38 7.97 1.38
C GLN A 40 -1.46 7.25 0.57
N LYS A 41 -1.16 6.82 -0.66
CA LYS A 41 -2.07 6.00 -1.48
C LYS A 41 -2.46 4.70 -0.78
N ARG A 42 -1.52 4.09 -0.05
CA ARG A 42 -1.76 2.88 0.75
C ARG A 42 -2.72 3.16 1.92
N GLY A 43 -2.69 4.36 2.47
CA GLY A 43 -3.65 4.82 3.48
C GLY A 43 -3.35 4.38 4.92
N TYR A 44 -2.21 3.72 5.19
CA TYR A 44 -1.83 3.34 6.56
C TYR A 44 -0.31 3.15 6.75
N CYS A 45 0.14 3.28 8.01
CA CYS A 45 1.52 3.01 8.40
C CYS A 45 1.81 1.49 8.40
N CYS A 46 2.83 1.09 7.64
CA CYS A 46 3.17 -0.32 7.48
C CYS A 46 4.03 -0.93 8.59
N GLY A 47 4.49 -0.14 9.57
CA GLY A 47 5.31 -0.63 10.68
C GLY A 47 6.76 -0.99 10.34
N ASN A 48 7.20 -0.83 9.10
CA ASN A 48 8.55 -1.19 8.64
C ASN A 48 9.59 -0.06 8.78
N LYS A 49 9.30 0.98 9.56
CA LYS A 49 10.21 2.13 9.79
C LYS A 49 10.76 2.75 8.49
N CYS A 50 9.89 2.95 7.50
CA CYS A 50 10.24 3.51 6.19
C CYS A 50 10.79 4.95 6.30
N ARG A 51 11.76 5.32 5.46
CA ARG A 51 12.40 6.66 5.51
C ARG A 51 11.45 7.81 5.22
N HIS A 52 10.52 7.62 4.27
CA HIS A 52 9.53 8.63 3.86
C HIS A 52 8.14 8.35 4.44
N CYS A 53 8.05 7.88 5.69
CA CYS A 53 6.76 7.57 6.30
C CYS A 53 5.97 8.87 6.59
N PRO A 54 4.78 9.06 6.02
CA PRO A 54 3.94 10.23 6.30
C PRO A 54 3.22 10.13 7.66
N TYR A 55 3.23 8.96 8.30
CA TYR A 55 2.51 8.65 9.54
C TYR A 55 3.40 8.64 10.78
N ASN A 56 4.56 9.30 10.74
CA ASN A 56 5.49 9.40 11.87
C ASN A 56 5.79 8.06 12.58
N HIS A 57 5.85 6.96 11.81
CA HIS A 57 6.14 5.62 12.34
C HIS A 57 5.19 5.11 13.43
N GLU A 58 3.92 5.55 13.44
CA GLU A 58 2.92 5.21 14.47
C GLU A 58 2.76 3.69 14.73
N ASN A 59 2.95 2.86 13.70
CA ASN A 59 2.76 1.41 13.76
C ASN A 59 4.09 0.64 13.85
N VAL A 60 5.22 1.34 14.05
CA VAL A 60 6.52 0.69 14.25
C VAL A 60 6.56 0.21 15.70
N PRO A 61 6.75 -1.10 15.96
CA PRO A 61 6.85 -1.60 17.33
C PRO A 61 8.07 -0.98 18.00
N THR A 62 7.82 -0.17 19.03
CA THR A 62 8.89 0.35 19.87
C THR A 62 9.33 -0.76 20.80
N THR A 63 10.58 -1.18 20.71
CA THR A 63 11.19 -2.21 21.58
C THR A 63 11.23 -1.80 23.07
N SER A 64 10.66 -0.66 23.43
CA SER A 64 10.42 -0.19 24.79
C SER A 64 9.16 -0.76 25.44
N SER A 65 8.36 -1.57 24.74
CA SER A 65 7.13 -2.19 25.26
C SER A 65 7.25 -3.68 25.59
N THR A 66 8.42 -4.28 25.31
CA THR A 66 8.71 -5.67 25.64
C THR A 66 9.87 -5.70 26.63
N SER A 67 9.60 -5.33 27.88
CA SER A 67 10.47 -5.59 29.04
C SER A 67 9.58 -5.81 30.25
#